data_AF-A0A7C4EIE4-F1
#
_entry.id   AF-A0A7C4EIE4-F1
#
_cell.length_a   1.000
_cell.length_b   1.000
_cell.length_c   1.000
_cell.angle_alpha   90.00
_cell.angle_beta   90.00
_cell.angle_gamma   90.00
#
_symmetry.space_group_name_H-M   'P 1'
#
loop_
_entity.id
_entity.type
_entity.pdbx_description
1 polymer ?
#
loop_
_entity_poly.entity_id
_entity_poly.type
_entity_poly.pdbx_seq_one_letter_code
_entity_poly.pdbx_strand_id
1 'polypeptide(L)'
;MKRTLLAGVIVLACAAQWVTAAETQQYILTLDNAVGGDRPMLLHIDCRDGKVRQAFAQAPRYNKMPYDVDASAVTCDGSTITGTIKVTVRWDGYMPRDGKDLACQYALDAKVGPSGVAGTFTGKFGAADAKGAISGSRVEPVSTTGNLRFVLKMEAAMPGKKAGDVKGRRAGFRFAMQDGRAYGGKVVAPGSMNDISWTGLVREMDLKLEDGRLSGTVKWAYTAQSGEAGDYEWRLDLRVIGDALAGTVATKTGTVELTDGRVLGTVETAPPPPAADAIYTIELRRAIDPKDANPCDRFVRLYFLAAGGKGVHGFAVTPIWNNATHVLDPTDLVVEGGHLKGTARVHINPDPWIPRDHKPVDCTYSIDAAVQGAEVIGTYEGKYGADDARGAVVGEIARVVEVKNMTGLNFKLENGLAGGNPMQNRAFFSMKFEEGRIISSKVSNNHTELHGTIDTSEIAFDGRTLKGAVKANIKPSGGVWGGEYLIRLDAKLLGTTLYGTFETHGKSPAGEPFVKRGALIGGVTAN
;
A
#
# COMPACT_ATOMS: atom_id res chain seq x y z
N MET A 1 -94.02 -17.33 2.98
CA MET A 1 -92.86 -16.51 3.40
C MET A 1 -91.58 -17.31 3.24
N LYS A 2 -90.79 -17.08 2.19
CA LYS A 2 -89.40 -17.54 2.08
C LYS A 2 -88.61 -16.44 1.35
N ARG A 3 -87.83 -15.66 2.10
CA ARG A 3 -86.83 -14.72 1.57
C ARG A 3 -85.47 -15.36 1.76
N THR A 4 -84.83 -15.72 0.66
CA THR A 4 -83.42 -16.15 0.63
C THR A 4 -82.58 -14.90 0.37
N LEU A 5 -81.78 -14.49 1.36
CA LEU A 5 -80.79 -13.44 1.21
C LEU A 5 -79.57 -13.99 0.45
N LEU A 6 -79.26 -13.40 -0.70
CA LEU A 6 -77.95 -13.50 -1.36
C LEU A 6 -76.98 -12.57 -0.63
N ALA A 7 -75.95 -13.13 0.02
CA ALA A 7 -74.80 -12.38 0.51
C ALA A 7 -73.74 -12.35 -0.60
N GLY A 8 -73.59 -11.19 -1.26
CA GLY A 8 -72.49 -10.92 -2.18
C GLY A 8 -71.21 -10.63 -1.39
N VAL A 9 -70.26 -11.55 -1.43
CA VAL A 9 -68.89 -11.33 -0.94
C VAL A 9 -68.09 -10.71 -2.08
N ILE A 10 -67.84 -9.39 -1.98
CA ILE A 10 -66.89 -8.69 -2.85
C ILE A 10 -65.49 -8.96 -2.28
N VAL A 11 -64.72 -9.84 -2.92
CA VAL A 11 -63.29 -10.00 -2.66
C VAL A 11 -62.56 -8.89 -3.42
N LEU A 12 -62.27 -7.77 -2.74
CA LEU A 12 -61.27 -6.81 -3.23
C LEU A 12 -59.90 -7.50 -3.16
N ALA A 13 -59.43 -8.01 -4.30
CA ALA A 13 -58.03 -8.34 -4.48
C ALA A 13 -57.23 -7.04 -4.52
N CYS A 14 -56.81 -6.54 -3.36
CA CYS A 14 -55.74 -5.56 -3.29
C CYS A 14 -54.48 -6.25 -3.83
N ALA A 15 -54.23 -6.08 -5.13
CA ALA A 15 -52.90 -6.25 -5.69
C ALA A 15 -52.00 -5.20 -5.04
N ALA A 16 -51.47 -5.54 -3.86
CA ALA A 16 -50.29 -4.89 -3.34
C ALA A 16 -49.21 -5.12 -4.41
N GLN A 17 -49.06 -4.16 -5.32
CA GLN A 17 -47.85 -4.02 -6.10
C GLN A 17 -46.76 -3.87 -5.07
N TRP A 18 -46.08 -4.97 -4.78
CA TRP A 18 -44.83 -4.96 -4.06
C TRP A 18 -43.93 -4.06 -4.90
N VAL A 19 -43.82 -2.80 -4.47
CA VAL A 19 -42.74 -1.93 -4.92
C VAL A 19 -41.50 -2.63 -4.43
N THR A 20 -40.96 -3.52 -5.26
CA THR A 20 -39.65 -4.12 -5.04
C THR A 20 -38.72 -2.95 -4.83
N ALA A 21 -38.09 -2.88 -3.65
CA ALA A 21 -37.12 -1.85 -3.35
C ALA A 21 -36.21 -1.69 -4.57
N ALA A 22 -36.04 -0.45 -5.02
CA ALA A 22 -35.25 -0.10 -6.17
C ALA A 22 -33.93 -0.89 -6.16
N GLU A 23 -33.79 -1.82 -7.10
CA GLU A 23 -32.63 -2.70 -7.13
C GLU A 23 -31.41 -1.83 -7.47
N THR A 24 -30.45 -1.75 -6.54
CA THR A 24 -29.16 -1.12 -6.81
C THR A 24 -28.34 -2.08 -7.66
N GLN A 25 -27.89 -1.61 -8.83
CA GLN A 25 -27.13 -2.42 -9.78
C GLN A 25 -25.82 -1.70 -10.09
N GLN A 26 -24.70 -2.36 -9.79
CA GLN A 26 -23.37 -1.84 -10.12
C GLN A 26 -22.74 -2.63 -11.26
N TYR A 27 -22.00 -1.94 -12.11
CA TYR A 27 -21.36 -2.52 -13.29
C TYR A 27 -19.91 -2.06 -13.41
N ILE A 28 -19.03 -2.96 -13.83
CA ILE A 28 -17.68 -2.64 -14.29
C ILE A 28 -17.58 -3.03 -15.76
N LEU A 29 -17.40 -2.04 -16.62
CA LEU A 29 -17.35 -2.19 -18.07
C LEU A 29 -15.95 -1.88 -18.58
N THR A 30 -15.45 -2.70 -19.49
CA THR A 30 -14.25 -2.47 -20.29
C THR A 30 -14.68 -1.97 -21.66
N LEU A 31 -14.28 -0.75 -22.00
CA LEU A 31 -14.46 -0.15 -23.33
C LEU A 31 -13.13 -0.32 -24.08
N ASP A 32 -13.08 -1.30 -24.96
CA ASP A 32 -11.85 -1.64 -25.69
C ASP A 32 -11.42 -0.50 -26.61
N ASN A 33 -10.14 -0.15 -26.56
CA ASN A 33 -9.53 0.89 -27.40
C ASN A 33 -10.07 2.32 -27.18
N ALA A 34 -10.81 2.57 -26.10
CA ALA A 34 -11.44 3.87 -25.84
C ALA A 34 -10.47 5.04 -25.74
N VAL A 35 -9.20 4.82 -25.34
CA VAL A 35 -8.18 5.88 -25.20
C VAL A 35 -7.06 5.77 -26.25
N GLY A 36 -7.36 5.11 -27.38
CA GLY A 36 -6.46 4.92 -28.52
C GLY A 36 -5.27 3.98 -28.26
N GLY A 37 -4.71 3.41 -29.33
CA GLY A 37 -3.51 2.56 -29.29
C GLY A 37 -3.68 1.28 -28.45
N ASP A 38 -4.78 0.55 -28.67
CA ASP A 38 -5.10 -0.72 -28.02
C ASP A 38 -5.17 -0.67 -26.48
N ARG A 39 -5.58 0.48 -25.94
CA ARG A 39 -5.71 0.71 -24.50
C ARG A 39 -7.19 0.80 -24.12
N PRO A 40 -7.66 -0.08 -23.22
CA PRO A 40 -9.04 -0.04 -22.74
C PRO A 40 -9.26 1.07 -21.71
N MET A 41 -10.51 1.49 -21.57
CA MET A 41 -11.01 2.26 -20.43
C MET A 41 -11.91 1.38 -19.57
N LEU A 42 -11.70 1.37 -18.26
CA LEU A 42 -12.59 0.77 -17.28
C LEU A 42 -13.60 1.83 -16.83
N LEU A 43 -14.88 1.53 -16.96
CA LEU A 43 -16.00 2.38 -16.60
C LEU A 43 -16.80 1.71 -15.48
N HIS A 44 -16.89 2.39 -14.34
CA HIS A 44 -17.61 1.94 -13.16
C HIS A 44 -18.93 2.72 -13.07
N ILE A 45 -20.05 2.02 -12.97
CA ILE A 45 -21.40 2.61 -12.99
C ILE A 45 -22.22 2.06 -11.82
N ASP A 46 -22.89 2.94 -11.09
CA ASP A 46 -23.94 2.61 -10.11
C ASP A 46 -25.29 3.10 -10.66
N CYS A 47 -26.18 2.17 -10.96
CA CYS A 47 -27.52 2.41 -11.46
C CYS A 47 -28.57 2.14 -10.38
N ARG A 48 -29.53 3.06 -10.22
CA ARG A 48 -30.71 2.91 -9.37
C ARG A 48 -31.92 3.43 -10.10
N ASP A 49 -33.05 2.73 -10.01
CA ASP A 49 -34.30 3.12 -10.67
C ASP A 49 -34.14 3.31 -12.19
N GLY A 50 -33.34 2.48 -12.84
CA GLY A 50 -33.09 2.59 -14.28
C GLY A 50 -32.09 3.67 -14.68
N LYS A 51 -31.54 4.45 -13.74
CA LYS A 51 -30.71 5.63 -14.02
C LYS A 51 -29.34 5.54 -13.35
N VAL A 52 -28.32 6.07 -14.02
CA VAL A 52 -26.99 6.20 -13.41
C VAL A 52 -27.02 7.27 -12.33
N ARG A 53 -26.69 6.88 -11.09
CA ARG A 53 -26.56 7.80 -9.95
C ARG A 53 -25.14 8.35 -9.84
N GLN A 54 -24.15 7.49 -10.08
CA GLN A 54 -22.76 7.85 -10.03
C GLN A 54 -21.94 6.97 -10.97
N ALA A 55 -20.88 7.54 -11.54
CA ALA A 55 -19.94 6.82 -12.38
C ALA A 55 -18.54 7.43 -12.27
N PHE A 56 -17.52 6.63 -12.55
CA PHE A 56 -16.17 7.11 -12.81
C PHE A 56 -15.47 6.17 -13.78
N ALA A 57 -14.37 6.62 -14.38
CA ALA A 57 -13.59 5.79 -15.28
C ALA A 57 -12.10 5.87 -14.97
N GLN A 58 -11.34 4.93 -15.50
CA GLN A 58 -9.89 4.92 -15.44
C GLN A 58 -9.33 4.19 -16.67
N ALA A 59 -8.14 4.56 -17.12
CA ALA A 59 -7.42 3.80 -18.13
C ALA A 59 -5.98 3.56 -17.66
N PRO A 60 -5.73 2.49 -16.87
CA PRO A 60 -4.44 2.27 -16.21
C PRO A 60 -3.23 2.16 -17.17
N ARG A 61 -3.48 1.80 -18.44
CA ARG A 61 -2.46 1.75 -19.51
C ARG A 61 -2.23 3.11 -20.21
N TYR A 62 -3.05 4.12 -19.93
CA TYR A 62 -2.92 5.47 -20.46
C TYR A 62 -2.31 6.43 -19.45
N ASN A 63 -2.95 6.56 -18.27
CA ASN A 63 -2.47 7.42 -17.19
C ASN A 63 -2.95 6.90 -15.82
N LYS A 64 -2.49 7.52 -14.72
CA LYS A 64 -2.76 7.01 -13.35
C LYS A 64 -3.88 7.72 -12.59
N MET A 65 -4.70 8.53 -13.26
CA MET A 65 -5.74 9.36 -12.65
C MET A 65 -7.13 8.77 -12.87
N PRO A 66 -8.06 8.92 -11.91
CA PRO A 66 -9.47 8.69 -12.17
C PRO A 66 -10.02 9.78 -13.12
N TYR A 67 -11.01 9.42 -13.91
CA TYR A 67 -11.71 10.30 -14.84
C TYR A 67 -13.09 10.64 -14.32
N ASP A 68 -13.45 11.91 -14.46
CA ASP A 68 -14.79 12.38 -14.15
C ASP A 68 -15.74 11.92 -15.28
N VAL A 69 -16.83 11.27 -14.92
CA VAL A 69 -17.83 10.77 -15.86
C VAL A 69 -19.18 11.42 -15.58
N ASP A 70 -19.71 12.11 -16.58
CA ASP A 70 -21.12 12.49 -16.66
C ASP A 70 -21.85 11.41 -17.47
N ALA A 71 -22.65 10.62 -16.76
CA ALA A 71 -23.47 9.54 -17.31
C ALA A 71 -24.97 9.84 -17.16
N SER A 72 -25.34 11.11 -17.03
CA SER A 72 -26.75 11.52 -16.87
C SER A 72 -27.67 11.13 -18.03
N ALA A 73 -27.09 10.91 -19.22
CA ALA A 73 -27.80 10.45 -20.42
C ALA A 73 -27.74 8.91 -20.62
N VAL A 74 -27.29 8.15 -19.62
CA VAL A 74 -27.27 6.67 -19.66
C VAL A 74 -28.47 6.09 -18.91
N THR A 75 -29.09 5.09 -19.51
CA THR A 75 -30.17 4.27 -18.93
C THR A 75 -29.66 2.85 -18.67
N CYS A 76 -30.02 2.28 -17.51
CA CYS A 76 -29.72 0.88 -17.16
C CYS A 76 -31.02 0.18 -16.76
N ASP A 77 -31.73 -0.47 -17.67
CA ASP A 77 -33.03 -1.10 -17.36
C ASP A 77 -32.92 -2.51 -16.74
N GLY A 78 -31.70 -2.95 -16.39
CA GLY A 78 -31.38 -4.29 -15.90
C GLY A 78 -31.09 -5.32 -17.00
N SER A 79 -31.48 -5.03 -18.25
CA SER A 79 -31.21 -5.86 -19.43
C SER A 79 -30.31 -5.17 -20.45
N THR A 80 -30.25 -3.84 -20.44
CA THR A 80 -29.43 -3.02 -21.31
C THR A 80 -28.76 -1.87 -20.57
N ILE A 81 -27.62 -1.43 -21.09
CA ILE A 81 -26.92 -0.19 -20.69
C ILE A 81 -26.72 0.61 -21.98
N THR A 82 -27.51 1.67 -22.15
CA THR A 82 -27.52 2.47 -23.37
C THR A 82 -27.47 3.96 -23.07
N GLY A 83 -26.94 4.75 -24.00
CA GLY A 83 -26.92 6.20 -23.90
C GLY A 83 -25.52 6.79 -24.02
N THR A 84 -25.37 8.07 -23.70
CA THR A 84 -24.09 8.77 -23.89
C THR A 84 -23.43 9.11 -22.56
N ILE A 85 -22.14 8.83 -22.45
CA ILE A 85 -21.28 9.34 -21.38
C ILE A 85 -20.36 10.45 -21.92
N LYS A 86 -20.07 11.42 -21.06
CA LYS A 86 -18.98 12.38 -21.25
C LYS A 86 -17.90 12.09 -20.22
N VAL A 87 -16.66 11.96 -20.67
CA VAL A 87 -15.52 11.60 -19.82
C VAL A 87 -14.48 12.70 -19.89
N THR A 88 -14.03 13.18 -18.73
CA THR A 88 -12.91 14.14 -18.65
C THR A 88 -11.66 13.38 -18.20
N VAL A 89 -10.76 13.12 -19.15
CA VAL A 89 -9.46 12.48 -18.91
C VAL A 89 -8.50 13.53 -18.38
N ARG A 90 -8.25 13.48 -17.07
CA ARG A 90 -7.43 14.47 -16.37
C ARG A 90 -5.94 14.28 -16.64
N TRP A 91 -5.18 15.37 -16.66
CA TRP A 91 -3.73 15.33 -16.75
C TRP A 91 -3.08 14.80 -15.46
N ASP A 92 -2.20 13.80 -15.57
CA ASP A 92 -1.52 13.18 -14.42
C ASP A 92 -0.06 13.66 -14.20
N GLY A 93 0.35 14.69 -14.94
CA GLY A 93 1.75 15.14 -15.04
C GLY A 93 2.46 14.63 -16.29
N TYR A 94 1.95 13.58 -16.93
CA TYR A 94 2.54 12.95 -18.13
C TYR A 94 1.56 12.84 -19.28
N MET A 95 0.31 12.46 -18.99
CA MET A 95 -0.74 12.21 -19.96
C MET A 95 -2.04 12.89 -19.52
N PRO A 96 -2.71 13.66 -20.40
CA PRO A 96 -2.34 13.96 -21.80
C PRO A 96 -1.03 14.77 -21.95
N ARG A 97 -0.34 14.63 -23.09
CA ARG A 97 1.01 15.20 -23.30
C ARG A 97 1.05 16.73 -23.36
N ASP A 98 -0.07 17.35 -23.71
CA ASP A 98 -0.19 18.82 -23.80
C ASP A 98 -0.42 19.48 -22.43
N GLY A 99 -0.47 18.68 -21.35
CA GLY A 99 -0.69 19.18 -19.99
C GLY A 99 -2.12 19.63 -19.69
N LYS A 100 -3.08 19.31 -20.58
CA LYS A 100 -4.47 19.72 -20.45
C LYS A 100 -5.38 18.51 -20.27
N ASP A 101 -6.52 18.75 -19.64
CA ASP A 101 -7.57 17.74 -19.56
C ASP A 101 -8.18 17.51 -20.93
N LEU A 102 -8.53 16.26 -21.22
CA LEU A 102 -9.08 15.85 -22.50
C LEU A 102 -10.55 15.47 -22.35
N ALA A 103 -11.43 16.19 -23.04
CA ALA A 103 -12.85 15.87 -23.12
C ALA A 103 -13.10 14.74 -24.11
N CYS A 104 -13.86 13.74 -23.68
CA CYS A 104 -14.23 12.57 -24.47
C CYS A 104 -15.74 12.34 -24.38
N GLN A 105 -16.31 11.65 -25.36
CA GLN A 105 -17.73 11.32 -25.38
C GLN A 105 -17.92 9.93 -26.00
N TYR A 106 -18.71 9.06 -25.38
CA TYR A 106 -18.97 7.72 -25.90
C TYR A 106 -20.46 7.39 -25.82
N ALA A 107 -21.04 6.93 -26.92
CA ALA A 107 -22.36 6.31 -26.98
C ALA A 107 -22.21 4.81 -26.72
N LEU A 108 -22.87 4.33 -25.67
CA LEU A 108 -22.87 2.95 -25.21
C LEU A 108 -24.10 2.22 -25.77
N ASP A 109 -23.89 0.99 -26.23
CA ASP A 109 -24.94 0.04 -26.57
C ASP A 109 -24.52 -1.35 -26.09
N ALA A 110 -24.95 -1.71 -24.88
CA ALA A 110 -24.61 -2.97 -24.25
C ALA A 110 -25.83 -3.71 -23.70
N LYS A 111 -25.75 -5.04 -23.73
CA LYS A 111 -26.74 -5.96 -23.16
C LYS A 111 -26.16 -6.60 -21.90
N VAL A 112 -27.01 -6.70 -20.88
CA VAL A 112 -26.73 -7.40 -19.62
C VAL A 112 -27.34 -8.79 -19.73
N GLY A 113 -26.52 -9.82 -19.58
CA GLY A 113 -26.94 -11.22 -19.62
C GLY A 113 -26.35 -12.05 -18.49
N PRO A 114 -26.68 -13.35 -18.42
CA PRO A 114 -26.20 -14.24 -17.36
C PRO A 114 -24.67 -14.35 -17.29
N SER A 115 -23.98 -14.18 -18.43
CA SER A 115 -22.52 -14.25 -18.54
C SER A 115 -21.81 -12.91 -18.33
N GLY A 116 -22.53 -11.84 -18.01
CA GLY A 116 -21.98 -10.49 -17.85
C GLY A 116 -22.57 -9.48 -18.83
N VAL A 117 -21.83 -8.42 -19.11
CA VAL A 117 -22.23 -7.32 -20.01
C VAL A 117 -21.43 -7.42 -21.29
N ALA A 118 -22.10 -7.31 -22.45
CA ALA A 118 -21.45 -7.31 -23.76
C ALA A 118 -22.13 -6.32 -24.71
N GLY A 119 -21.35 -5.66 -25.57
CA GLY A 119 -21.89 -4.62 -26.45
C GLY A 119 -20.84 -3.93 -27.30
N THR A 120 -21.16 -2.72 -27.73
CA THR A 120 -20.24 -1.84 -28.46
C THR A 120 -20.36 -0.40 -27.99
N PHE A 121 -19.35 0.40 -28.30
CA PHE A 121 -19.45 1.84 -28.18
C PHE A 121 -18.91 2.54 -29.43
N THR A 122 -19.37 3.76 -29.65
CA THR A 122 -18.80 4.71 -30.63
C THR A 122 -18.66 6.08 -29.98
N GLY A 123 -17.75 6.93 -30.46
CA GLY A 123 -17.52 8.21 -29.82
C GLY A 123 -16.23 8.90 -30.22
N LYS A 124 -15.74 9.75 -29.31
CA LYS A 124 -14.56 10.60 -29.49
C LYS A 124 -13.65 10.52 -28.26
N PHE A 125 -12.36 10.26 -28.50
CA PHE A 125 -11.28 10.45 -27.53
C PHE A 125 -10.53 11.74 -27.90
N GLY A 126 -10.89 12.85 -27.26
CA GLY A 126 -10.50 14.16 -27.76
C GLY A 126 -11.16 14.45 -29.11
N ALA A 127 -10.34 14.74 -30.13
CA ALA A 127 -10.81 14.94 -31.49
C ALA A 127 -10.91 13.63 -32.30
N ALA A 128 -10.23 12.56 -31.87
CA ALA A 128 -10.12 11.32 -32.61
C ALA A 128 -11.38 10.46 -32.44
N ASP A 129 -11.82 9.82 -33.52
CA ASP A 129 -12.87 8.80 -33.46
C ASP A 129 -12.43 7.60 -32.62
N ALA A 130 -13.33 7.11 -31.79
CA ALA A 130 -13.16 5.93 -30.97
C ALA A 130 -14.36 5.01 -31.14
N LYS A 131 -14.09 3.71 -31.32
CA LYS A 131 -15.12 2.67 -31.35
C LYS A 131 -14.50 1.36 -30.91
N GLY A 132 -15.29 0.50 -30.29
CA GLY A 132 -14.80 -0.78 -29.79
C GLY A 132 -15.89 -1.63 -29.18
N ALA A 133 -15.49 -2.82 -28.72
CA ALA A 133 -16.36 -3.68 -27.95
C ALA A 133 -16.52 -3.15 -26.52
N ILE A 134 -17.66 -3.47 -25.92
CA ILE A 134 -17.89 -3.40 -24.48
C ILE A 134 -17.90 -4.84 -23.96
N SER A 135 -17.14 -5.10 -22.91
CA SER A 135 -17.27 -6.30 -22.07
C SER A 135 -17.38 -5.88 -20.60
N GLY A 136 -17.89 -6.73 -19.72
CA GLY A 136 -17.97 -6.37 -18.31
C GLY A 136 -18.79 -7.33 -17.47
N SER A 137 -19.02 -6.95 -16.23
CA SER A 137 -19.81 -7.74 -15.29
C SER A 137 -20.65 -6.84 -14.39
N ARG A 138 -21.76 -7.40 -13.90
CA ARG A 138 -22.44 -6.87 -12.72
C ARG A 138 -21.55 -7.15 -11.50
N VAL A 139 -21.48 -6.20 -10.58
CA VAL A 139 -20.77 -6.35 -9.31
C VAL A 139 -21.72 -6.06 -8.16
N GLU A 140 -21.49 -6.71 -7.03
CA GLU A 140 -22.26 -6.47 -5.83
C GLU A 140 -21.82 -5.15 -5.16
N PRO A 141 -22.77 -4.34 -4.66
CA PRO A 141 -22.44 -3.21 -3.81
C PRO A 141 -21.64 -3.67 -2.60
N VAL A 142 -20.65 -2.87 -2.20
CA VAL A 142 -19.85 -3.13 -1.01
C VAL A 142 -20.76 -3.10 0.21
N SER A 143 -20.78 -4.20 0.96
CA SER A 143 -21.50 -4.25 2.23
C SER A 143 -20.94 -3.20 3.19
N THR A 144 -21.81 -2.44 3.84
CA THR A 144 -21.41 -1.55 4.93
C THR A 144 -21.16 -2.30 6.23
N THR A 145 -21.54 -3.58 6.30
CA THR A 145 -21.31 -4.47 7.44
C THR A 145 -20.02 -5.26 7.28
N GLY A 146 -19.41 -5.60 8.42
CA GLY A 146 -18.14 -6.35 8.45
C GLY A 146 -16.91 -5.45 8.39
N ASN A 147 -15.73 -6.08 8.33
CA ASN A 147 -14.45 -5.39 8.27
C ASN A 147 -14.06 -5.09 6.83
N LEU A 148 -14.01 -3.81 6.48
CA LEU A 148 -13.54 -3.33 5.19
C LEU A 148 -12.17 -2.69 5.36
N ARG A 149 -11.29 -2.86 4.38
CA ARG A 149 -10.02 -2.13 4.33
C ARG A 149 -9.90 -1.33 3.05
N PHE A 150 -9.68 -0.04 3.18
CA PHE A 150 -9.54 0.88 2.07
C PHE A 150 -8.08 1.16 1.82
N VAL A 151 -7.69 1.16 0.54
CA VAL A 151 -6.34 1.54 0.09
C VAL A 151 -6.48 2.66 -0.93
N LEU A 152 -6.16 3.87 -0.52
CA LEU A 152 -6.32 5.08 -1.31
C LEU A 152 -4.96 5.55 -1.84
N LYS A 153 -4.94 5.91 -3.11
CA LYS A 153 -3.88 6.68 -3.74
C LYS A 153 -4.42 8.08 -4.03
N MET A 154 -3.80 9.07 -3.41
CA MET A 154 -4.25 10.44 -3.46
C MET A 154 -3.22 11.32 -4.15
N GLU A 155 -3.68 11.96 -5.22
CA GLU A 155 -2.92 12.85 -6.08
C GLU A 155 -3.21 14.29 -5.67
N ALA A 156 -2.17 15.13 -5.61
CA ALA A 156 -2.23 16.51 -5.15
C ALA A 156 -2.73 16.73 -3.70
N ALA A 157 -2.75 15.68 -2.88
CA ALA A 157 -3.26 15.69 -1.50
C ALA A 157 -2.30 16.26 -0.45
N MET A 158 -1.06 16.55 -0.82
CA MET A 158 -0.08 17.18 0.06
C MET A 158 0.20 18.63 -0.36
N PRO A 159 0.44 19.56 0.57
CA PRO A 159 0.97 20.88 0.26
C PRO A 159 2.47 20.83 -0.03
N GLY A 160 2.95 21.84 -0.73
CA GLY A 160 4.32 21.94 -1.21
C GLY A 160 4.37 22.71 -2.53
N LYS A 161 5.47 23.43 -2.79
CA LYS A 161 5.60 24.25 -4.00
C LYS A 161 5.40 23.39 -5.25
N LYS A 162 4.42 23.77 -6.08
CA LYS A 162 4.33 23.34 -7.48
C LYS A 162 5.56 23.91 -8.22
N ALA A 163 6.60 23.12 -8.38
CA ALA A 163 7.66 23.39 -9.36
C ALA A 163 8.24 22.05 -9.85
N GLY A 164 7.73 21.56 -10.99
CA GLY A 164 8.32 20.44 -11.73
C GLY A 164 8.08 19.02 -11.19
N ASP A 165 7.92 18.82 -9.87
CA ASP A 165 7.85 17.46 -9.30
C ASP A 165 6.46 17.11 -8.75
N VAL A 166 5.56 16.72 -9.66
CA VAL A 166 4.20 16.22 -9.34
C VAL A 166 4.24 15.05 -8.35
N LYS A 167 5.37 14.33 -8.24
CA LYS A 167 5.54 13.22 -7.29
C LYS A 167 5.47 13.68 -5.83
N GLY A 168 5.94 14.90 -5.53
CA GLY A 168 6.01 15.42 -4.16
C GLY A 168 4.66 15.69 -3.50
N ARG A 169 3.55 15.72 -4.26
CA ARG A 169 2.21 16.01 -3.74
C ARG A 169 1.30 14.79 -3.57
N ARG A 170 1.87 13.59 -3.62
CA ARG A 170 1.13 12.32 -3.53
C ARG A 170 1.13 11.79 -2.10
N ALA A 171 0.04 11.15 -1.71
CA ALA A 171 -0.06 10.41 -0.47
C ALA A 171 -0.83 9.10 -0.71
N GLY A 172 -0.42 8.04 -0.05
CA GLY A 172 -1.26 6.87 0.19
C GLY A 172 -2.03 7.05 1.49
N PHE A 173 -3.25 6.54 1.57
CA PHE A 173 -4.01 6.47 2.81
C PHE A 173 -4.66 5.10 2.91
N ARG A 174 -4.39 4.39 4.00
CA ARG A 174 -4.99 3.09 4.28
C ARG A 174 -5.79 3.19 5.56
N PHE A 175 -6.98 2.62 5.60
CA PHE A 175 -7.79 2.63 6.81
C PHE A 175 -8.79 1.49 6.81
N ALA A 176 -9.25 1.12 8.00
CA ALA A 176 -10.28 0.11 8.19
C ALA A 176 -11.61 0.75 8.58
N MET A 177 -12.70 0.10 8.13
CA MET A 177 -14.06 0.43 8.52
C MET A 177 -14.77 -0.80 9.05
N GLN A 178 -15.67 -0.56 10.00
CA GLN A 178 -16.62 -1.54 10.52
C GLN A 178 -17.96 -0.86 10.69
N ASP A 179 -19.02 -1.51 10.22
CA ASP A 179 -20.41 -1.03 10.34
C ASP A 179 -20.58 0.42 9.82
N GLY A 180 -19.99 0.68 8.65
CA GLY A 180 -20.04 1.97 7.97
C GLY A 180 -19.19 3.08 8.60
N ARG A 181 -18.38 2.80 9.63
CA ARG A 181 -17.53 3.80 10.31
C ARG A 181 -16.07 3.39 10.33
N ALA A 182 -15.18 4.36 10.14
CA ALA A 182 -13.75 4.13 10.20
C ALA A 182 -13.21 4.09 11.65
N TYR A 183 -12.25 3.21 11.94
CA TYR A 183 -11.71 3.04 13.30
C TYR A 183 -10.18 2.97 13.40
N GLY A 184 -9.46 2.85 12.28
CA GLY A 184 -8.00 2.83 12.25
C GLY A 184 -7.48 3.27 10.90
N GLY A 185 -6.37 4.01 10.85
CA GLY A 185 -5.84 4.52 9.60
C GLY A 185 -4.38 4.93 9.66
N LYS A 186 -3.74 4.87 8.49
CA LYS A 186 -2.34 5.16 8.29
C LYS A 186 -2.13 5.93 7.01
N VAL A 187 -1.35 7.01 7.12
CA VAL A 187 -0.85 7.74 5.97
C VAL A 187 0.46 7.12 5.51
N VAL A 188 0.56 6.84 4.21
CA VAL A 188 1.69 6.15 3.60
C VAL A 188 2.36 7.09 2.60
N ALA A 189 3.65 7.36 2.78
CA ALA A 189 4.41 8.09 1.78
C ALA A 189 4.50 7.30 0.47
N PRO A 190 4.42 7.96 -0.70
CA PRO A 190 4.67 7.31 -1.97
C PRO A 190 6.16 6.94 -2.05
N GLY A 191 6.49 5.66 -2.24
CA GLY A 191 7.89 5.24 -2.39
C GLY A 191 8.19 3.88 -1.78
N SER A 192 9.48 3.52 -1.78
CA SER A 192 9.98 2.31 -1.13
C SER A 192 10.13 2.53 0.38
N MET A 193 10.20 1.45 1.18
CA MET A 193 10.40 1.54 2.64
C MET A 193 11.66 2.30 3.06
N ASN A 194 12.67 2.37 2.18
CA ASN A 194 13.96 3.03 2.43
C ASN A 194 14.04 4.45 1.85
N ASP A 195 12.98 4.92 1.18
CA ASP A 195 12.93 6.23 0.50
C ASP A 195 11.72 7.04 1.00
N ILE A 196 11.44 6.90 2.31
CA ILE A 196 10.36 7.61 2.97
C ILE A 196 10.92 8.96 3.44
N SER A 197 10.69 10.00 2.67
CA SER A 197 11.10 11.36 3.05
C SER A 197 10.17 12.00 4.08
N TRP A 198 9.03 11.38 4.40
CA TRP A 198 8.06 11.90 5.37
C TRP A 198 7.13 10.81 5.93
N THR A 199 6.52 11.04 7.09
CA THR A 199 5.47 10.20 7.65
C THR A 199 4.24 11.00 8.07
N GLY A 200 3.11 10.30 8.19
CA GLY A 200 1.87 10.88 8.68
C GLY A 200 1.26 10.07 9.81
N LEU A 201 0.83 10.74 10.87
CA LEU A 201 0.09 10.16 11.99
C LEU A 201 -1.37 10.61 11.94
N VAL A 202 -2.30 9.68 11.76
CA VAL A 202 -3.74 9.97 11.88
C VAL A 202 -4.07 10.26 13.34
N ARG A 203 -4.71 11.39 13.61
CA ARG A 203 -5.14 11.80 14.95
C ARG A 203 -6.64 11.62 15.15
N GLU A 204 -7.41 11.93 14.12
CA GLU A 204 -8.87 11.87 14.15
C GLU A 204 -9.37 11.47 12.77
N MET A 205 -10.44 10.69 12.74
CA MET A 205 -11.06 10.23 11.51
C MET A 205 -12.58 10.13 11.72
N ASP A 206 -13.33 10.86 10.93
CA ASP A 206 -14.79 10.78 10.85
C ASP A 206 -15.14 10.49 9.39
N LEU A 207 -15.05 9.22 9.00
CA LEU A 207 -15.38 8.74 7.66
C LEU A 207 -16.57 7.79 7.72
N LYS A 208 -17.49 7.97 6.77
CA LYS A 208 -18.72 7.19 6.66
C LYS A 208 -18.88 6.64 5.26
N LEU A 209 -19.36 5.41 5.17
CA LEU A 209 -19.76 4.76 3.93
C LEU A 209 -21.27 4.59 3.95
N GLU A 210 -21.95 5.39 3.16
CA GLU A 210 -23.42 5.39 3.06
C GLU A 210 -23.79 5.37 1.58
N ASP A 211 -24.64 4.43 1.17
CA ASP A 211 -25.14 4.34 -0.21
C ASP A 211 -24.05 4.37 -1.30
N GLY A 212 -22.94 3.65 -1.09
CA GLY A 212 -21.82 3.62 -2.03
C GLY A 212 -21.05 4.94 -2.14
N ARG A 213 -21.19 5.84 -1.15
CA ARG A 213 -20.44 7.09 -1.04
C ARG A 213 -19.63 7.09 0.25
N LEU A 214 -18.32 7.18 0.11
CA LEU A 214 -17.37 7.32 1.22
C LEU A 214 -17.03 8.80 1.39
N SER A 215 -17.40 9.40 2.52
CA SER A 215 -17.17 10.81 2.77
C SER A 215 -16.83 11.12 4.22
N GLY A 216 -16.20 12.27 4.45
CA GLY A 216 -15.90 12.77 5.79
C GLY A 216 -14.51 13.39 5.89
N THR A 217 -13.94 13.40 7.08
CA THR A 217 -12.66 14.08 7.36
C THR A 217 -11.62 13.18 8.03
N VAL A 218 -10.35 13.51 7.79
CA VAL A 218 -9.18 12.88 8.42
C VAL A 218 -8.24 13.99 8.89
N LYS A 219 -8.02 14.11 10.20
CA LYS A 219 -7.00 15.00 10.76
C LYS A 219 -5.75 14.20 11.03
N TRP A 220 -4.62 14.69 10.57
CA TRP A 220 -3.35 13.98 10.66
C TRP A 220 -2.16 14.92 10.76
N ALA A 221 -1.05 14.43 11.30
CA ALA A 221 0.18 15.19 11.49
C ALA A 221 1.25 14.69 10.52
N TYR A 222 1.91 15.59 9.81
CA TYR A 222 3.01 15.33 8.91
C TYR A 222 4.35 15.55 9.60
N THR A 223 5.33 14.73 9.25
CA THR A 223 6.73 14.90 9.63
C THR A 223 7.60 14.58 8.42
N ALA A 224 8.45 15.50 7.99
CA ALA A 224 9.46 15.25 6.96
C ALA A 224 10.84 14.98 7.55
N GLN A 225 11.71 14.28 6.81
CA GLN A 225 13.13 14.19 7.12
C GLN A 225 13.82 15.56 7.06
N SER A 226 13.36 16.41 6.13
CA SER A 226 13.78 17.81 6.00
C SER A 226 12.55 18.68 5.70
N GLY A 227 12.27 19.68 6.54
CA GLY A 227 11.18 20.64 6.32
C GLY A 227 10.27 20.82 7.54
N GLU A 228 9.19 21.56 7.34
CA GLU A 228 8.23 21.88 8.40
C GLU A 228 7.30 20.68 8.66
N ALA A 229 7.24 20.26 9.93
CA ALA A 229 6.14 19.44 10.42
C ALA A 229 4.85 20.28 10.46
N GLY A 230 3.69 19.65 10.32
CA GLY A 230 2.43 20.38 10.32
C GLY A 230 1.22 19.50 10.54
N ASP A 231 0.11 20.14 10.86
CA ASP A 231 -1.19 19.49 11.01
C ASP A 231 -2.04 19.73 9.76
N TYR A 232 -2.69 18.68 9.31
CA TYR A 232 -3.43 18.62 8.07
C TYR A 232 -4.81 18.04 8.29
N GLU A 233 -5.76 18.50 7.48
CA GLU A 233 -7.08 17.92 7.38
C GLU A 233 -7.34 17.53 5.93
N TRP A 234 -7.73 16.29 5.71
CA TRP A 234 -8.32 15.85 4.45
C TRP A 234 -9.82 15.80 4.57
N ARG A 235 -10.52 16.26 3.53
CA ARG A 235 -11.96 16.05 3.32
C ARG A 235 -12.14 15.17 2.10
N LEU A 236 -12.68 13.97 2.31
CA LEU A 236 -12.87 12.97 1.28
C LEU A 236 -14.31 13.00 0.76
N ASP A 237 -14.46 12.88 -0.56
CA ASP A 237 -15.73 12.65 -1.24
C ASP A 237 -15.53 11.65 -2.38
N LEU A 238 -15.83 10.38 -2.11
CA LEU A 238 -15.47 9.24 -2.93
C LEU A 238 -16.71 8.40 -3.26
N ARG A 239 -16.74 7.89 -4.49
CA ARG A 239 -17.74 6.97 -5.03
C ARG A 239 -17.18 5.55 -4.96
N VAL A 240 -17.91 4.61 -4.38
CA VAL A 240 -17.52 3.19 -4.23
C VAL A 240 -18.42 2.33 -5.10
N ILE A 241 -17.82 1.67 -6.11
CA ILE A 241 -18.54 0.83 -7.09
C ILE A 241 -17.75 -0.48 -7.25
N GLY A 242 -18.33 -1.57 -6.75
CA GLY A 242 -17.61 -2.82 -6.54
C GLY A 242 -16.43 -2.62 -5.60
N ASP A 243 -15.29 -3.22 -5.90
CA ASP A 243 -14.07 -3.08 -5.12
C ASP A 243 -13.27 -1.80 -5.43
N ALA A 244 -13.72 -0.98 -6.37
CA ALA A 244 -13.04 0.23 -6.80
C ALA A 244 -13.71 1.48 -6.26
N LEU A 245 -12.90 2.52 -6.02
CA LEU A 245 -13.43 3.81 -5.64
C LEU A 245 -12.64 4.99 -6.22
N ALA A 246 -13.33 6.09 -6.46
CA ALA A 246 -12.72 7.31 -6.97
C ALA A 246 -13.46 8.56 -6.52
N GLY A 247 -12.75 9.68 -6.46
CA GLY A 247 -13.35 10.97 -6.17
C GLY A 247 -12.31 12.03 -5.85
N THR A 248 -12.63 12.89 -4.88
CA THR A 248 -11.83 14.07 -4.56
C THR A 248 -11.31 14.05 -3.12
N VAL A 249 -10.22 14.76 -2.91
CA VAL A 249 -9.72 15.11 -1.59
C VAL A 249 -9.39 16.60 -1.56
N ALA A 250 -9.96 17.30 -0.59
CA ALA A 250 -9.53 18.64 -0.25
C ALA A 250 -8.57 18.58 0.93
N THR A 251 -7.43 19.26 0.85
CA THR A 251 -6.41 19.31 1.90
C THR A 251 -6.33 20.70 2.50
N LYS A 252 -6.50 20.81 3.81
CA LYS A 252 -6.33 22.05 4.56
C LYS A 252 -5.06 22.01 5.40
N THR A 253 -4.29 23.10 5.39
CA THR A 253 -3.10 23.32 6.22
C THR A 253 -3.08 24.75 6.72
N GLY A 254 -3.24 24.95 8.04
CA GLY A 254 -3.44 26.28 8.60
C GLY A 254 -4.59 27.01 7.90
N THR A 255 -4.28 28.12 7.22
CA THR A 255 -5.23 28.95 6.46
C THR A 255 -5.35 28.58 4.99
N VAL A 256 -4.52 27.67 4.47
CA VAL A 256 -4.51 27.28 3.05
C VAL A 256 -5.40 26.05 2.85
N GLU A 257 -6.31 26.12 1.88
CA GLU A 257 -7.12 24.98 1.42
C GLU A 257 -6.78 24.66 -0.04
N LEU A 258 -6.53 23.38 -0.32
CA LEU A 258 -6.22 22.82 -1.62
C LEU A 258 -7.40 21.93 -2.02
N THR A 259 -8.21 22.32 -3.00
CA THR A 259 -9.48 21.63 -3.31
C THR A 259 -9.41 20.64 -4.47
N ASP A 260 -8.27 20.53 -5.15
CA ASP A 260 -8.19 19.87 -6.46
C ASP A 260 -7.58 18.46 -6.37
N GLY A 261 -7.48 17.89 -5.17
CA GLY A 261 -6.95 16.54 -5.00
C GLY A 261 -7.87 15.49 -5.61
N ARG A 262 -7.26 14.42 -6.13
CA ARG A 262 -7.96 13.29 -6.73
C ARG A 262 -7.57 12.01 -6.05
N VAL A 263 -8.53 11.12 -5.90
CA VAL A 263 -8.35 9.86 -5.19
C VAL A 263 -8.78 8.72 -6.10
N LEU A 264 -7.93 7.72 -6.21
CA LEU A 264 -8.26 6.41 -6.74
C LEU A 264 -7.92 5.38 -5.66
N GLY A 265 -8.77 4.39 -5.45
CA GLY A 265 -8.50 3.38 -4.45
C GLY A 265 -9.28 2.10 -4.67
N THR A 266 -9.06 1.19 -3.73
CA THR A 266 -9.73 -0.10 -3.67
C THR A 266 -10.24 -0.35 -2.27
N VAL A 267 -11.27 -1.20 -2.17
CA VAL A 267 -11.74 -1.79 -0.92
C VAL A 267 -11.51 -3.29 -0.92
N GLU A 268 -10.85 -3.76 0.13
CA GLU A 268 -10.65 -5.18 0.42
C GLU A 268 -11.74 -5.62 1.39
N THR A 269 -12.47 -6.68 1.02
CA THR A 269 -13.54 -7.30 1.83
C THR A 269 -13.11 -8.63 2.44
N ALA A 270 -11.86 -9.05 2.18
CA ALA A 270 -11.33 -10.28 2.73
C ALA A 270 -11.28 -10.19 4.26
N PRO A 271 -11.68 -11.26 4.98
CA PRO A 271 -11.57 -11.26 6.43
C PRO A 271 -10.11 -11.04 6.85
N PRO A 272 -9.86 -10.36 7.98
CA PRO A 272 -8.52 -10.20 8.50
C PRO A 272 -7.87 -11.57 8.77
N PRO A 273 -6.53 -11.67 8.75
CA PRO A 273 -5.85 -12.86 9.22
C PRO A 273 -6.17 -13.12 10.71
N PRO A 274 -6.14 -14.39 11.17
CA PRO A 274 -6.16 -14.68 12.60
C PRO A 274 -5.00 -13.97 13.29
N ALA A 275 -5.29 -13.10 14.26
CA ALA A 275 -4.28 -12.29 14.95
C ALA A 275 -3.17 -13.15 15.60
N ALA A 276 -3.51 -14.35 16.05
CA ALA A 276 -2.57 -15.29 16.64
C ALA A 276 -1.50 -15.82 15.65
N ASP A 277 -1.78 -15.80 14.35
CA ASP A 277 -0.95 -16.38 13.28
C ASP A 277 -0.80 -15.40 12.11
N ALA A 278 -0.26 -14.23 12.40
CA ALA A 278 -0.14 -13.11 11.47
C ALA A 278 1.21 -12.42 11.52
N ILE A 279 1.51 -11.67 10.46
CA ILE A 279 2.65 -10.76 10.41
C ILE A 279 2.18 -9.41 10.93
N TYR A 280 2.83 -8.91 11.96
CA TYR A 280 2.59 -7.59 12.52
C TYR A 280 3.55 -6.57 11.89
N THR A 281 3.01 -5.42 11.51
CA THR A 281 3.77 -4.21 11.16
C THR A 281 3.27 -3.07 12.04
N ILE A 282 4.00 -2.73 13.09
CA ILE A 282 3.59 -1.69 14.05
C ILE A 282 4.62 -0.57 14.14
N GLU A 283 4.16 0.66 14.30
CA GLU A 283 4.98 1.86 14.48
C GLU A 283 4.85 2.37 15.91
N LEU A 284 5.98 2.50 16.59
CA LEU A 284 6.10 3.13 17.90
C LEU A 284 6.43 4.60 17.68
N ARG A 285 5.42 5.46 17.70
CA ARG A 285 5.57 6.91 17.41
C ARG A 285 6.36 7.60 18.52
N ARG A 286 7.28 8.50 18.17
CA ARG A 286 8.21 9.18 19.10
C ARG A 286 9.14 8.24 19.92
N ALA A 287 9.49 7.09 19.36
CA ALA A 287 10.29 6.07 20.06
C ALA A 287 11.81 6.32 20.05
N ILE A 288 12.28 7.33 19.31
CA ILE A 288 13.70 7.61 19.09
C ILE A 288 14.01 9.03 19.52
N ASP A 289 15.07 9.17 20.32
CA ASP A 289 15.62 10.46 20.73
C ASP A 289 14.53 11.44 21.21
N PRO A 290 13.77 11.08 22.26
CA PRO A 290 12.61 11.85 22.73
C PRO A 290 12.98 13.23 23.28
N LYS A 291 14.28 13.50 23.46
CA LYS A 291 14.84 14.77 23.92
C LYS A 291 15.23 15.71 22.78
N ASP A 292 15.33 15.22 21.54
CA ASP A 292 15.61 16.07 20.39
C ASP A 292 14.46 17.07 20.22
N ALA A 293 14.80 18.37 20.26
CA ALA A 293 13.84 19.45 20.03
C ALA A 293 13.30 19.45 18.60
N ASN A 294 13.89 18.64 17.70
CA ASN A 294 13.36 18.44 16.37
C ASN A 294 11.97 17.77 16.44
N PRO A 295 10.88 18.47 16.04
CA PRO A 295 9.50 18.01 16.20
C PRO A 295 9.13 16.80 15.31
N CYS A 296 10.11 16.19 14.65
CA CYS A 296 9.88 15.03 13.82
C CYS A 296 9.40 13.86 14.68
N ASP A 297 8.23 13.32 14.36
CA ASP A 297 7.68 12.10 14.94
C ASP A 297 8.51 10.86 14.53
N ARG A 298 9.76 10.78 15.01
CA ARG A 298 10.69 9.67 14.79
C ARG A 298 10.12 8.43 15.44
N PHE A 299 10.02 7.35 14.68
CA PHE A 299 9.39 6.12 15.13
C PHE A 299 10.28 4.93 14.83
N VAL A 300 10.15 3.91 15.68
CA VAL A 300 10.65 2.58 15.39
C VAL A 300 9.50 1.79 14.78
N ARG A 301 9.72 1.22 13.60
CA ARG A 301 8.75 0.29 12.99
C ARG A 301 9.21 -1.14 13.25
N LEU A 302 8.35 -1.91 13.90
CA LEU A 302 8.56 -3.32 14.21
C LEU A 302 7.84 -4.18 13.17
N TYR A 303 8.55 -5.18 12.69
CA TYR A 303 8.00 -6.23 11.84
C TYR A 303 8.23 -7.56 12.54
N PHE A 304 7.17 -8.30 12.88
CA PHE A 304 7.35 -9.61 13.52
C PHE A 304 6.25 -10.61 13.14
N LEU A 305 6.57 -11.90 13.25
CA LEU A 305 5.61 -12.98 13.12
C LEU A 305 5.04 -13.32 14.50
N ALA A 306 3.72 -13.31 14.64
CA ALA A 306 3.02 -14.02 15.69
C ALA A 306 2.67 -15.43 15.21
N ALA A 307 2.94 -16.45 16.03
CA ALA A 307 2.46 -17.81 15.81
C ALA A 307 1.89 -18.36 17.11
N GLY A 308 0.67 -18.88 17.07
CA GLY A 308 -0.06 -19.29 18.28
C GLY A 308 -0.17 -18.16 19.32
N GLY A 309 -0.26 -16.91 18.86
CA GLY A 309 -0.38 -15.72 19.71
C GLY A 309 0.93 -15.24 20.33
N LYS A 310 2.09 -15.82 19.99
CA LYS A 310 3.40 -15.39 20.53
C LYS A 310 4.28 -14.83 19.44
N GLY A 311 4.98 -13.73 19.73
CA GLY A 311 6.03 -13.21 18.87
C GLY A 311 7.17 -14.23 18.73
N VAL A 312 7.49 -14.63 17.51
CA VAL A 312 8.50 -15.67 17.24
C VAL A 312 9.82 -15.06 16.80
N HIS A 313 9.76 -14.16 15.83
CA HIS A 313 10.92 -13.51 15.25
C HIS A 313 10.51 -12.24 14.51
N GLY A 314 11.42 -11.29 14.38
CA GLY A 314 11.18 -10.07 13.66
C GLY A 314 12.43 -9.24 13.44
N PHE A 315 12.24 -8.07 12.85
CA PHE A 315 13.24 -7.02 12.73
C PHE A 315 12.60 -5.65 12.96
N ALA A 316 13.43 -4.62 13.11
CA ALA A 316 12.96 -3.26 13.18
C ALA A 316 13.72 -2.35 12.21
N VAL A 317 13.10 -1.22 11.87
CA VAL A 317 13.69 -0.16 11.04
C VAL A 317 13.28 1.21 11.58
N THR A 318 14.03 2.25 11.19
CA THR A 318 13.75 3.65 11.55
C THR A 318 13.77 4.54 10.30
N PRO A 319 12.73 4.47 9.44
CA PRO A 319 12.80 4.92 8.03
C PRO A 319 13.17 6.38 7.77
N ILE A 320 13.08 7.25 8.80
CA ILE A 320 13.37 8.69 8.68
C ILE A 320 14.60 9.14 9.47
N TRP A 321 15.31 8.21 10.12
CA TRP A 321 16.41 8.55 11.02
C TRP A 321 17.66 7.71 10.79
N ASN A 322 17.54 6.40 10.64
CA ASN A 322 18.68 5.50 10.45
C ASN A 322 18.32 4.42 9.42
N ASN A 323 19.18 4.25 8.42
CA ASN A 323 18.94 3.38 7.27
C ASN A 323 19.27 1.91 7.53
N ALA A 324 19.92 1.60 8.65
CA ALA A 324 20.25 0.23 9.02
C ALA A 324 18.99 -0.55 9.41
N THR A 325 19.07 -1.87 9.26
CA THR A 325 18.10 -2.78 9.86
C THR A 325 18.53 -3.09 11.30
N HIS A 326 17.56 -3.17 12.20
CA HIS A 326 17.77 -3.38 13.63
C HIS A 326 17.31 -4.78 14.06
N VAL A 327 17.91 -5.29 15.13
CA VAL A 327 17.50 -6.59 15.69
C VAL A 327 16.30 -6.37 16.59
N LEU A 328 15.25 -7.16 16.39
CA LEU A 328 14.06 -7.18 17.24
C LEU A 328 13.96 -8.55 17.91
N ASP A 329 13.85 -8.54 19.23
CA ASP A 329 13.38 -9.67 20.02
C ASP A 329 11.90 -9.41 20.40
N PRO A 330 10.94 -10.13 19.77
CA PRO A 330 9.52 -9.99 20.04
C PRO A 330 8.99 -11.07 21.01
N THR A 331 9.85 -11.84 21.66
CA THR A 331 9.44 -13.08 22.37
C THR A 331 8.49 -12.87 23.56
N ASP A 332 8.50 -11.66 24.14
CA ASP A 332 7.57 -11.28 25.22
C ASP A 332 6.26 -10.68 24.67
N LEU A 333 6.12 -10.49 23.36
CA LEU A 333 4.89 -10.01 22.74
C LEU A 333 3.88 -11.14 22.63
N VAL A 334 2.70 -10.93 23.22
CA VAL A 334 1.59 -11.87 23.26
C VAL A 334 0.34 -11.22 22.67
N VAL A 335 -0.36 -11.98 21.83
CA VAL A 335 -1.64 -11.64 21.23
C VAL A 335 -2.71 -12.54 21.80
N GLU A 336 -3.61 -11.98 22.59
CA GLU A 336 -4.70 -12.71 23.24
C GLU A 336 -5.95 -11.85 23.29
N GLY A 337 -7.12 -12.44 23.01
CA GLY A 337 -8.41 -11.73 23.14
C GLY A 337 -8.55 -10.47 22.28
N GLY A 338 -7.89 -10.42 21.11
CA GLY A 338 -7.87 -9.21 20.27
C GLY A 338 -6.97 -8.11 20.83
N HIS A 339 -5.94 -8.47 21.59
CA HIS A 339 -5.05 -7.54 22.25
C HIS A 339 -3.59 -7.96 22.13
N LEU A 340 -2.73 -7.07 21.65
CA LEU A 340 -1.27 -7.21 21.65
C LEU A 340 -0.71 -6.57 22.93
N LYS A 341 0.02 -7.33 23.75
CA LYS A 341 0.71 -6.83 24.95
C LYS A 341 2.12 -7.39 25.07
N GLY A 342 2.98 -6.70 25.80
CA GLY A 342 4.29 -7.21 26.21
C GLY A 342 5.45 -6.30 25.83
N THR A 343 6.67 -6.79 25.98
CA THR A 343 7.88 -5.98 25.76
C THR A 343 8.55 -6.32 24.43
N ALA A 344 8.73 -5.32 23.57
CA ALA A 344 9.62 -5.41 22.42
C ALA A 344 11.02 -4.93 22.81
N ARG A 345 12.05 -5.73 22.55
CA ARG A 345 13.45 -5.36 22.74
C ARG A 345 14.09 -5.10 21.37
N VAL A 346 14.63 -3.90 21.17
CA VAL A 346 15.22 -3.48 19.90
C VAL A 346 16.68 -3.08 20.09
N HIS A 347 17.57 -3.72 19.34
CA HIS A 347 18.98 -3.31 19.24
C HIS A 347 19.16 -2.50 17.96
N ILE A 348 19.20 -1.17 18.11
CA ILE A 348 19.37 -0.24 16.99
C ILE A 348 20.83 -0.27 16.55
N ASN A 349 21.07 -0.92 15.41
CA ASN A 349 22.36 -0.87 14.73
C ASN A 349 22.66 0.54 14.18
N PRO A 350 23.87 1.07 14.34
CA PRO A 350 24.26 2.33 13.73
C PRO A 350 24.38 2.20 12.20
N ASP A 351 24.01 3.24 11.47
CA ASP A 351 24.45 3.44 10.09
C ASP A 351 25.67 4.37 10.05
N PRO A 352 26.25 4.66 8.85
CA PRO A 352 27.42 5.53 8.75
C PRO A 352 27.24 6.94 9.31
N TRP A 353 26.01 7.38 9.59
CA TRP A 353 25.66 8.74 10.00
C TRP A 353 25.07 8.82 11.40
N ILE A 354 24.25 7.84 11.75
CA ILE A 354 23.37 7.91 12.92
C ILE A 354 23.37 6.54 13.62
N PRO A 355 23.46 6.52 14.97
CA PRO A 355 23.69 7.65 15.87
C PRO A 355 25.04 8.34 15.63
N ARG A 356 25.18 9.60 16.08
CA ARG A 356 26.39 10.42 15.84
C ARG A 356 27.67 9.82 16.43
N ASP A 357 27.55 9.01 17.47
CA ASP A 357 28.68 8.30 18.08
C ASP A 357 28.97 6.95 17.41
N HIS A 358 28.18 6.58 16.40
CA HIS A 358 28.22 5.32 15.67
C HIS A 358 28.16 4.09 16.57
N LYS A 359 27.52 4.21 17.75
CA LYS A 359 27.32 3.10 18.66
C LYS A 359 25.90 2.55 18.53
N PRO A 360 25.72 1.23 18.74
CA PRO A 360 24.40 0.67 18.87
C PRO A 360 23.65 1.22 20.10
N VAL A 361 22.32 1.23 20.03
CA VAL A 361 21.44 1.66 21.13
C VAL A 361 20.44 0.55 21.47
N ASP A 362 20.47 0.07 22.70
CA ASP A 362 19.47 -0.88 23.21
C ASP A 362 18.20 -0.14 23.64
N CYS A 363 17.07 -0.65 23.21
CA CYS A 363 15.75 -0.07 23.48
C CYS A 363 14.79 -1.15 24.01
N THR A 364 13.89 -0.74 24.90
CA THR A 364 12.81 -1.59 25.42
C THR A 364 11.50 -0.85 25.32
N TYR A 365 10.44 -1.50 24.84
CA TYR A 365 9.13 -0.89 24.67
C TYR A 365 8.03 -1.84 25.15
N SER A 366 7.36 -1.48 26.24
CA SER A 366 6.15 -2.12 26.74
C SER A 366 4.95 -1.63 25.92
N ILE A 367 4.35 -2.54 25.16
CA ILE A 367 3.25 -2.27 24.22
C ILE A 367 1.93 -2.71 24.85
N ASP A 368 0.91 -1.88 24.72
CA ASP A 368 -0.49 -2.17 25.05
C ASP A 368 -1.35 -1.66 23.89
N ALA A 369 -1.78 -2.57 23.00
CA ALA A 369 -2.55 -2.23 21.81
C ALA A 369 -3.70 -3.20 21.52
N ALA A 370 -4.85 -2.65 21.15
CA ALA A 370 -5.97 -3.41 20.63
C ALA A 370 -5.67 -3.87 19.19
N VAL A 371 -6.12 -5.07 18.86
CA VAL A 371 -6.11 -5.64 17.51
C VAL A 371 -7.56 -5.76 17.06
N GLN A 372 -8.01 -4.79 16.26
CA GLN A 372 -9.37 -4.75 15.71
C GLN A 372 -9.31 -4.99 14.21
N GLY A 373 -9.90 -6.09 13.76
CA GLY A 373 -9.81 -6.49 12.36
C GLY A 373 -8.35 -6.71 11.94
N ALA A 374 -7.88 -5.92 10.98
CA ALA A 374 -6.48 -5.94 10.54
C ALA A 374 -5.63 -4.82 11.15
N GLU A 375 -6.21 -3.95 11.98
CA GLU A 375 -5.53 -2.77 12.54
C GLU A 375 -5.03 -3.02 13.97
N VAL A 376 -3.91 -2.39 14.31
CA VAL A 376 -3.30 -2.42 15.64
C VAL A 376 -3.18 -1.00 16.16
N ILE A 377 -3.85 -0.68 17.27
CA ILE A 377 -3.93 0.68 17.80
C ILE A 377 -3.76 0.65 19.31
N GLY A 378 -2.88 1.48 19.85
CA GLY A 378 -2.65 1.55 21.29
C GLY A 378 -1.57 2.53 21.68
N THR A 379 -0.87 2.21 22.76
CA THR A 379 0.23 3.00 23.30
C THR A 379 1.41 2.11 23.67
N TYR A 380 2.54 2.77 23.88
CA TYR A 380 3.70 2.13 24.49
C TYR A 380 4.39 3.08 25.46
N GLU A 381 5.15 2.49 26.37
CA GLU A 381 6.12 3.16 27.24
C GLU A 381 7.41 2.34 27.26
N GLY A 382 8.55 2.98 27.56
CA GLY A 382 9.82 2.26 27.51
C GLY A 382 11.05 3.16 27.52
N LYS A 383 12.14 2.64 26.96
CA LYS A 383 13.46 3.28 26.93
C LYS A 383 14.06 3.28 25.53
N TYR A 384 14.62 4.42 25.13
CA TYR A 384 15.59 4.57 24.05
C TYR A 384 16.97 4.82 24.69
N GLY A 385 17.81 3.78 24.80
CA GLY A 385 18.99 3.83 25.64
C GLY A 385 18.62 4.12 27.11
N ALA A 386 19.10 5.23 27.67
CA ALA A 386 18.75 5.64 29.03
C ALA A 386 17.47 6.49 29.11
N ASP A 387 16.98 7.00 27.97
CA ASP A 387 15.93 8.01 27.91
C ASP A 387 14.53 7.38 27.89
N ASP A 388 13.59 7.96 28.64
CA ASP A 388 12.19 7.54 28.63
C ASP A 388 11.53 7.85 27.28
N ALA A 389 10.89 6.84 26.69
CA ALA A 389 10.12 6.94 25.47
C ALA A 389 8.68 6.52 25.72
N ARG A 390 7.72 7.26 25.14
CA ARG A 390 6.29 6.93 25.20
C ARG A 390 5.57 7.52 24.00
N GLY A 391 4.54 6.83 23.53
CA GLY A 391 3.77 7.33 22.40
C GLY A 391 2.68 6.39 21.94
N ALA A 392 2.12 6.68 20.77
CA ALA A 392 1.11 5.87 20.14
C ALA A 392 1.72 4.65 19.45
N VAL A 393 0.97 3.56 19.43
CA VAL A 393 1.18 2.38 18.59
C VAL A 393 0.15 2.44 17.48
N VAL A 394 0.62 2.42 16.23
CA VAL A 394 -0.24 2.30 15.04
C VAL A 394 0.32 1.25 14.12
N GLY A 395 -0.51 0.36 13.61
CA GLY A 395 -0.02 -0.73 12.78
C GLY A 395 -1.10 -1.58 12.18
N GLU A 396 -0.66 -2.64 11.53
CA GLU A 396 -1.51 -3.58 10.82
C GLU A 396 -1.02 -5.01 10.98
N ILE A 397 -1.92 -5.96 10.77
CA ILE A 397 -1.61 -7.37 10.61
C ILE A 397 -1.84 -7.83 9.18
N ALA A 398 -0.98 -8.71 8.69
CA ALA A 398 -1.05 -9.30 7.37
C ALA A 398 -0.99 -10.83 7.45
N ARG A 399 -1.56 -11.49 6.43
CA ARG A 399 -1.49 -12.95 6.31
C ARG A 399 -0.04 -13.40 6.17
N VAL A 400 0.29 -14.51 6.81
CA VAL A 400 1.55 -15.23 6.52
C VAL A 400 1.45 -15.76 5.10
N VAL A 401 2.37 -15.33 4.24
CA VAL A 401 2.47 -15.82 2.86
C VAL A 401 3.50 -16.94 2.84
N GLU A 402 3.09 -18.12 2.42
CA GLU A 402 4.00 -19.23 2.19
C GLU A 402 4.70 -19.05 0.85
N VAL A 403 6.03 -19.10 0.84
CA VAL A 403 6.83 -19.03 -0.39
C VAL A 403 7.34 -20.43 -0.73
N LYS A 404 6.81 -21.04 -1.79
CA LYS A 404 7.21 -22.39 -2.22
C LYS A 404 8.31 -22.39 -3.28
N ASN A 405 8.24 -21.46 -4.24
CA ASN A 405 9.16 -21.40 -5.37
C ASN A 405 9.81 -20.03 -5.46
N MET A 406 11.00 -19.86 -4.88
CA MET A 406 11.76 -18.62 -5.01
C MET A 406 12.27 -18.46 -6.45
N THR A 407 11.79 -17.43 -7.15
CA THR A 407 12.20 -17.06 -8.51
C THR A 407 13.13 -15.84 -8.53
N GLY A 408 13.24 -15.13 -7.40
CA GLY A 408 14.18 -14.02 -7.26
C GLY A 408 14.56 -13.75 -5.82
N LEU A 409 15.79 -13.26 -5.64
CA LEU A 409 16.33 -12.86 -4.35
C LEU A 409 17.04 -11.52 -4.51
N ASN A 410 16.62 -10.54 -3.73
CA ASN A 410 17.30 -9.26 -3.63
C ASN A 410 17.70 -9.04 -2.18
N PHE A 411 18.93 -8.64 -1.89
CA PHE A 411 19.32 -8.24 -0.54
C PHE A 411 20.34 -7.12 -0.54
N LYS A 412 20.38 -6.39 0.56
CA LYS A 412 21.22 -5.24 0.81
C LYS A 412 22.14 -5.54 1.98
N LEU A 413 23.43 -5.23 1.81
CA LEU A 413 24.43 -5.21 2.87
C LEU A 413 24.84 -3.76 3.10
N GLU A 414 24.57 -3.19 4.27
CA GLU A 414 24.86 -1.77 4.55
C GLU A 414 26.35 -1.42 4.48
N ASN A 415 27.21 -2.35 4.90
CA ASN A 415 28.66 -2.21 4.94
C ASN A 415 29.33 -3.54 4.58
N GLY A 416 28.77 -4.24 3.59
CA GLY A 416 29.12 -5.63 3.27
C GLY A 416 30.45 -5.80 2.57
N LEU A 417 30.91 -4.81 1.81
CA LEU A 417 32.18 -4.85 1.06
C LEU A 417 33.31 -4.16 1.83
N ALA A 418 34.53 -4.18 1.29
CA ALA A 418 35.72 -3.60 1.92
C ALA A 418 36.42 -2.60 1.00
N GLY A 419 37.20 -1.69 1.59
CA GLY A 419 37.76 -0.52 0.92
C GLY A 419 36.95 0.74 1.17
N GLY A 420 37.42 1.88 0.65
CA GLY A 420 36.68 3.14 0.65
C GLY A 420 36.12 3.58 2.01
N ASN A 421 35.06 4.39 1.95
CA ASN A 421 34.24 4.74 3.11
C ASN A 421 33.03 3.78 3.25
N PRO A 422 32.35 3.76 4.42
CA PRO A 422 31.21 2.87 4.65
C PRO A 422 30.07 2.96 3.62
N MET A 423 29.81 4.13 3.02
CA MET A 423 28.78 4.26 1.97
C MET A 423 29.15 3.50 0.70
N GLN A 424 30.43 3.52 0.35
CA GLN A 424 30.95 2.83 -0.83
C GLN A 424 30.86 1.32 -0.64
N ASN A 425 30.98 0.85 0.61
CA ASN A 425 30.86 -0.56 0.98
C ASN A 425 29.43 -1.11 1.05
N ARG A 426 28.42 -0.24 0.88
CA ARG A 426 27.03 -0.66 0.70
C ARG A 426 26.88 -1.42 -0.62
N ALA A 427 26.18 -2.54 -0.60
CA ALA A 427 25.97 -3.33 -1.80
C ALA A 427 24.57 -3.94 -1.85
N PHE A 428 23.97 -3.89 -3.03
CA PHE A 428 22.71 -4.53 -3.40
C PHE A 428 23.01 -5.72 -4.30
N PHE A 429 22.56 -6.89 -3.89
CA PHE A 429 22.66 -8.13 -4.64
C PHE A 429 21.28 -8.47 -5.18
N SER A 430 21.19 -8.77 -6.47
CA SER A 430 19.97 -9.20 -7.14
C SER A 430 20.26 -10.48 -7.90
N MET A 431 19.43 -11.50 -7.70
CA MET A 431 19.49 -12.79 -8.37
C MET A 431 18.11 -13.19 -8.87
N LYS A 432 18.05 -13.83 -10.04
CA LYS A 432 16.87 -14.55 -10.52
C LYS A 432 17.18 -16.03 -10.65
N PHE A 433 16.20 -16.85 -10.32
CA PHE A 433 16.31 -18.31 -10.34
C PHE A 433 15.33 -18.91 -11.35
N GLU A 434 15.79 -19.96 -12.03
CA GLU A 434 14.97 -20.87 -12.83
C GLU A 434 15.43 -22.30 -12.51
N GLU A 435 14.50 -23.16 -12.12
CA GLU A 435 14.79 -24.54 -11.70
C GLU A 435 15.92 -24.65 -10.65
N GLY A 436 15.94 -23.71 -9.70
CA GLY A 436 16.96 -23.63 -8.64
C GLY A 436 18.34 -23.12 -9.08
N ARG A 437 18.52 -22.71 -10.34
CA ARG A 437 19.77 -22.17 -10.89
C ARG A 437 19.69 -20.66 -11.08
N ILE A 438 20.78 -19.94 -10.84
CA ILE A 438 20.86 -18.50 -11.13
C ILE A 438 20.89 -18.30 -12.65
N ILE A 439 19.91 -17.58 -13.20
CA ILE A 439 19.87 -17.20 -14.62
C ILE A 439 20.30 -15.75 -14.87
N SER A 440 20.28 -14.91 -13.83
CA SER A 440 20.80 -13.55 -13.91
C SER A 440 21.23 -13.08 -12.52
N SER A 441 22.33 -12.34 -12.45
CA SER A 441 22.82 -11.73 -11.22
C SER A 441 23.31 -10.30 -11.44
N LYS A 442 23.25 -9.48 -10.39
CA LYS A 442 23.79 -8.12 -10.37
C LYS A 442 24.23 -7.76 -8.97
N VAL A 443 25.40 -7.15 -8.87
CA VAL A 443 25.84 -6.39 -7.70
C VAL A 443 25.88 -4.91 -8.05
N SER A 444 25.33 -4.05 -7.19
CA SER A 444 25.31 -2.59 -7.39
C SER A 444 25.36 -1.80 -6.10
N ASN A 445 25.65 -0.51 -6.20
CA ASN A 445 25.59 0.48 -5.13
C ASN A 445 24.83 1.70 -5.67
N ASN A 446 24.09 2.41 -4.81
CA ASN A 446 23.36 3.63 -5.16
C ASN A 446 24.22 4.91 -5.04
N HIS A 447 25.48 4.80 -4.61
CA HIS A 447 26.42 5.92 -4.40
C HIS A 447 27.65 5.88 -5.31
N THR A 448 27.90 4.76 -5.98
CA THR A 448 29.07 4.56 -6.85
C THR A 448 28.69 3.69 -8.05
N GLU A 449 29.51 3.73 -9.11
CA GLU A 449 29.44 2.78 -10.23
C GLU A 449 29.97 1.40 -9.82
N LEU A 450 29.40 0.81 -8.77
CA LEU A 450 29.77 -0.54 -8.34
C LEU A 450 29.19 -1.55 -9.32
N HIS A 451 30.06 -2.38 -9.88
CA HIS A 451 29.68 -3.48 -10.76
C HIS A 451 30.28 -4.79 -10.25
N GLY A 452 29.46 -5.82 -10.18
CA GLY A 452 29.93 -7.17 -9.86
C GLY A 452 29.00 -8.24 -10.41
N THR A 453 29.53 -9.45 -10.50
CA THR A 453 28.81 -10.66 -10.91
C THR A 453 28.77 -11.65 -9.76
N ILE A 454 27.79 -12.54 -9.79
CA ILE A 454 27.71 -13.69 -8.88
C ILE A 454 28.03 -14.93 -9.69
N ASP A 455 29.08 -15.65 -9.31
CA ASP A 455 29.56 -16.83 -10.04
C ASP A 455 28.77 -18.08 -9.63
N THR A 456 28.57 -18.24 -8.33
CA THR A 456 27.88 -19.37 -7.73
C THR A 456 27.11 -18.94 -6.48
N SER A 457 26.08 -19.70 -6.15
CA SER A 457 25.38 -19.60 -4.87
C SER A 457 25.07 -21.00 -4.35
N GLU A 458 25.36 -21.23 -3.09
CA GLU A 458 24.92 -22.38 -2.34
C GLU A 458 23.88 -21.88 -1.33
N ILE A 459 22.65 -21.66 -1.79
CA ILE A 459 21.57 -21.14 -0.96
C ILE A 459 20.52 -22.23 -0.78
N ALA A 460 20.24 -22.57 0.47
CA ALA A 460 19.09 -23.35 0.88
C ALA A 460 17.98 -22.40 1.34
N PHE A 461 16.77 -22.61 0.83
CA PHE A 461 15.58 -21.89 1.25
C PHE A 461 14.43 -22.88 1.49
N ASP A 462 13.91 -22.92 2.71
CA ASP A 462 12.86 -23.86 3.13
C ASP A 462 11.44 -23.26 3.10
N GLY A 463 11.29 -22.07 2.50
CA GLY A 463 10.05 -21.29 2.52
C GLY A 463 9.98 -20.24 3.64
N ARG A 464 10.85 -20.33 4.65
CA ARG A 464 10.91 -19.40 5.79
C ARG A 464 12.31 -18.97 6.19
N THR A 465 13.30 -19.83 5.98
CA THR A 465 14.68 -19.62 6.37
C THR A 465 15.55 -19.71 5.14
N LEU A 466 16.44 -18.74 4.98
CA LEU A 466 17.47 -18.72 3.95
C LEU A 466 18.83 -18.87 4.62
N LYS A 467 19.57 -19.91 4.24
CA LYS A 467 20.95 -20.14 4.70
C LYS A 467 21.83 -20.50 3.54
N GLY A 468 23.06 -19.97 3.51
CA GLY A 468 23.95 -20.30 2.42
C GLY A 468 25.11 -19.37 2.22
N ALA A 469 25.77 -19.48 1.08
CA ALA A 469 26.83 -18.59 0.66
C ALA A 469 26.67 -18.13 -0.80
N VAL A 470 27.08 -16.89 -1.07
CA VAL A 470 27.15 -16.28 -2.39
C VAL A 470 28.59 -15.95 -2.68
N LYS A 471 29.09 -16.38 -3.85
CA LYS A 471 30.41 -16.02 -4.36
C LYS A 471 30.27 -14.92 -5.39
N ALA A 472 30.82 -13.74 -5.10
CA ALA A 472 30.73 -12.57 -5.95
C ALA A 472 32.10 -12.06 -6.39
N ASN A 473 32.23 -11.68 -7.65
CA ASN A 473 33.39 -10.96 -8.17
C ASN A 473 33.05 -9.48 -8.32
N ILE A 474 33.72 -8.65 -7.54
CA ILE A 474 33.51 -7.21 -7.51
C ILE A 474 34.58 -6.52 -8.36
N LYS A 475 34.16 -5.63 -9.26
CA LYS A 475 35.09 -4.74 -9.96
C LYS A 475 35.47 -3.58 -9.04
N PRO A 476 36.74 -3.18 -8.99
CA PRO A 476 37.15 -2.04 -8.17
C PRO A 476 36.44 -0.78 -8.64
N SER A 477 35.74 -0.09 -7.74
CA SER A 477 35.01 1.14 -8.06
C SER A 477 34.72 1.95 -6.79
N GLY A 478 34.87 3.27 -6.89
CA GLY A 478 34.58 4.19 -5.79
C GLY A 478 35.24 3.78 -4.48
N GLY A 479 36.53 3.41 -4.51
CA GLY A 479 37.29 3.01 -3.31
C GLY A 479 37.06 1.59 -2.80
N VAL A 480 36.01 0.89 -3.27
CA VAL A 480 35.77 -0.53 -2.94
C VAL A 480 36.85 -1.39 -3.57
N TRP A 481 37.38 -2.32 -2.81
CA TRP A 481 38.38 -3.28 -3.28
C TRP A 481 37.75 -4.22 -4.33
N GLY A 482 38.49 -4.44 -5.41
CA GLY A 482 38.11 -5.44 -6.41
C GLY A 482 38.54 -6.83 -5.98
N GLY A 483 37.86 -7.86 -6.49
CA GLY A 483 38.23 -9.25 -6.29
C GLY A 483 37.07 -10.15 -5.91
N GLU A 484 37.41 -11.32 -5.40
CA GLU A 484 36.47 -12.36 -5.00
C GLU A 484 36.00 -12.15 -3.55
N TYR A 485 34.69 -12.22 -3.35
CA TYR A 485 34.02 -12.11 -2.06
C TYR A 485 33.17 -13.37 -1.82
N LEU A 486 33.32 -13.97 -0.64
CA LEU A 486 32.43 -15.04 -0.15
C LEU A 486 31.51 -14.46 0.92
N ILE A 487 30.21 -14.46 0.67
CA ILE A 487 29.21 -13.85 1.54
C ILE A 487 28.31 -14.96 2.08
N ARG A 488 28.42 -15.25 3.38
CA ARG A 488 27.55 -16.18 4.09
C ARG A 488 26.31 -15.46 4.59
N LEU A 489 25.15 -16.09 4.43
CA LEU A 489 23.84 -15.55 4.76
C LEU A 489 23.14 -16.46 5.77
N ASP A 490 22.55 -15.88 6.82
CA ASP A 490 21.58 -16.53 7.71
C ASP A 490 20.40 -15.58 7.91
N ALA A 491 19.26 -15.92 7.31
CA ALA A 491 18.13 -15.02 7.25
C ALA A 491 16.80 -15.75 7.38
N LYS A 492 15.78 -14.99 7.78
CA LYS A 492 14.38 -15.41 7.89
C LYS A 492 13.52 -14.55 6.98
N LEU A 493 12.44 -15.14 6.50
CA LEU A 493 11.43 -14.50 5.67
C LEU A 493 10.26 -14.08 6.55
N LEU A 494 9.87 -12.81 6.44
CA LEU A 494 8.66 -12.26 7.02
C LEU A 494 7.81 -11.64 5.91
N GLY A 495 6.78 -12.38 5.50
CA GLY A 495 5.98 -12.06 4.33
C GLY A 495 6.82 -12.27 3.07
N THR A 496 7.17 -11.20 2.38
CA THR A 496 8.13 -11.24 1.26
C THR A 496 9.47 -10.59 1.61
N THR A 497 9.62 -10.07 2.83
CA THR A 497 10.84 -9.39 3.28
C THR A 497 11.78 -10.39 3.93
N LEU A 498 13.00 -10.46 3.43
CA LEU A 498 14.08 -11.24 4.02
C LEU A 498 14.85 -10.36 5.01
N TYR A 499 15.21 -10.89 6.18
CA TYR A 499 16.05 -10.18 7.13
C TYR A 499 16.93 -11.17 7.90
N GLY A 500 18.11 -10.73 8.33
CA GLY A 500 19.05 -11.64 8.99
C GLY A 500 20.43 -11.05 9.18
N THR A 501 21.44 -11.91 9.14
CA THR A 501 22.85 -11.54 9.27
C THR A 501 23.66 -12.04 8.08
N PHE A 502 24.80 -11.38 7.86
CA PHE A 502 25.78 -11.81 6.88
C PHE A 502 27.19 -11.84 7.47
N GLU A 503 28.05 -12.67 6.87
CA GLU A 503 29.50 -12.66 7.05
C GLU A 503 30.18 -12.62 5.68
N THR A 504 30.92 -11.53 5.41
CA THR A 504 31.66 -11.35 4.15
C THR A 504 33.14 -11.64 4.37
N HIS A 505 33.71 -12.54 3.58
CA HIS A 505 35.14 -12.80 3.50
C HIS A 505 35.70 -12.30 2.16
N GLY A 506 36.92 -11.78 2.19
CA GLY A 506 37.66 -11.41 0.99
C GLY A 506 39.13 -11.17 1.30
N LYS A 507 39.85 -10.59 0.34
CA LYS A 507 41.25 -10.20 0.50
C LYS A 507 41.44 -8.72 0.14
N SER A 508 42.34 -8.04 0.86
CA SER A 508 42.77 -6.68 0.50
C SER A 508 43.59 -6.70 -0.80
N PRO A 509 43.89 -5.54 -1.40
CA PRO A 509 44.82 -5.46 -2.53
C PRO A 509 46.22 -6.04 -2.24
N ALA A 510 46.63 -6.06 -0.97
CA ALA A 510 47.88 -6.68 -0.52
C ALA A 510 47.76 -8.21 -0.28
N GLY A 511 46.57 -8.79 -0.48
CA GLY A 511 46.30 -10.21 -0.28
C GLY A 511 45.90 -10.60 1.15
N GLU A 512 45.81 -9.63 2.07
CA GLU A 512 45.46 -9.89 3.48
C GLU A 512 43.98 -10.26 3.61
N PRO A 513 43.63 -11.36 4.30
CA PRO A 513 42.25 -11.75 4.48
C PRO A 513 41.51 -10.77 5.40
N PHE A 514 40.23 -10.51 5.12
CA PHE A 514 39.35 -9.78 6.02
C PHE A 514 38.02 -10.49 6.21
N VAL A 515 37.33 -10.15 7.31
CA VAL A 515 35.96 -10.59 7.60
C VAL A 515 35.12 -9.39 8.03
N LYS A 516 33.94 -9.22 7.45
CA LYS A 516 32.93 -8.24 7.87
C LYS A 516 31.64 -8.95 8.27
N ARG A 517 30.96 -8.42 9.28
CA ARG A 517 29.68 -8.93 9.77
C ARG A 517 28.67 -7.80 9.85
N GLY A 518 27.40 -8.11 9.66
CA GLY A 518 26.33 -7.13 9.81
C GLY A 518 24.95 -7.72 9.61
N ALA A 519 23.95 -6.85 9.67
CA ALA A 519 22.57 -7.19 9.34
C ALA A 519 22.34 -7.10 7.82
N LEU A 520 21.46 -7.95 7.31
CA LEU A 520 20.94 -7.88 5.95
C LEU A 520 19.44 -7.63 5.97
N ILE A 521 18.96 -6.97 4.92
CA ILE A 521 17.55 -6.87 4.56
C ILE A 521 17.40 -7.11 3.07
N GLY A 522 16.32 -7.76 2.67
CA GLY A 522 16.09 -8.15 1.29
C GLY A 522 14.62 -8.46 1.02
N GLY A 523 14.38 -9.00 -0.16
CA GLY A 523 13.08 -9.48 -0.57
C GLY A 523 13.20 -10.70 -1.47
N VAL A 524 12.18 -11.55 -1.38
CA VAL A 524 12.03 -12.73 -2.22
C VAL A 524 10.91 -12.48 -3.23
N THR A 525 11.13 -12.90 -4.48
CA THR A 525 10.09 -13.01 -5.49
C THR A 525 9.77 -14.49 -5.68
N ALA A 526 8.51 -14.81 -5.83
CA ALA A 526 8.03 -16.18 -5.90
C ALA A 526 6.87 -16.32 -6.90
N ASN A 527 6.74 -17.52 -7.47
CA ASN A 527 5.63 -17.90 -8.35
C ASN A 527 4.67 -18.87 -7.66
#